data_AF-W1NTW7-F1
#
_entry.id   AF-W1NTW7-F1
#
_cell.length_a   1.000
_cell.length_b   1.000
_cell.length_c   1.000
_cell.angle_alpha   90.00
_cell.angle_beta   90.00
_cell.angle_gamma   90.00
#
_symmetry.space_group_name_H-M   'P 1'
#
loop_
_entity.id
_entity.type
_entity.pdbx_description
1 polymer ?
#
loop_
_entity_poly.entity_id
_entity_poly.type
_entity_poly.pdbx_seq_one_letter_code
_entity_poly.pdbx_strand_id
1 'polypeptide(L)'
;MGGPTWTVKLGRRNSATASETDANDNLPSFTDDLKELISLFSRKGLETEDLVALSGAHTIGQAQCFTFRDRIHNEDNIDSSFASTRQRSCPTSGSNTNLAPLDKVTPNSFDKATSRTWFN
;
A
#
# COMPACT_ATOMS: atom_id res chain seq x y z
N MET A 1 13.99 5.33 -10.20
CA MET A 1 13.72 5.00 -8.79
C MET A 1 14.88 4.27 -8.09
N GLY A 2 15.92 3.76 -8.75
CA GLY A 2 17.11 3.25 -8.04
C GLY A 2 16.98 1.88 -7.36
N GLY A 3 15.87 1.17 -7.59
CA GLY A 3 15.63 -0.16 -7.04
C GLY A 3 16.42 -1.27 -7.73
N PRO A 4 16.31 -2.52 -7.23
CA PRO A 4 17.01 -3.67 -7.77
C PRO A 4 16.55 -4.00 -9.19
N THR A 5 17.42 -4.68 -9.94
CA THR A 5 17.10 -5.23 -11.26
C THR A 5 16.92 -6.74 -11.17
N TRP A 6 16.06 -7.31 -12.00
CA TRP A 6 15.87 -8.75 -12.09
C TRP A 6 15.57 -9.16 -13.54
N THR A 7 15.87 -10.42 -13.87
CA THR A 7 15.52 -11.01 -15.16
C THR A 7 14.03 -11.31 -15.19
N VAL A 8 13.29 -10.61 -16.05
CA VAL A 8 11.84 -10.82 -16.23
C VAL A 8 11.61 -12.04 -17.12
N LYS A 9 10.83 -13.03 -16.64
CA LYS A 9 10.35 -14.13 -17.49
C LYS A 9 9.32 -13.59 -18.49
N LEU A 10 9.55 -13.86 -19.78
CA LEU A 10 8.71 -13.42 -20.90
C LEU A 10 7.81 -14.56 -21.41
N GLY A 11 6.87 -14.25 -22.30
CA GLY A 11 5.99 -15.23 -22.96
C GLY A 11 4.52 -15.21 -22.51
N ARG A 12 4.13 -14.31 -21.61
CA ARG A 12 2.72 -14.07 -21.28
C ARG A 12 1.95 -13.56 -22.50
N ARG A 13 0.69 -14.02 -22.65
CA ARG A 13 -0.25 -13.58 -23.71
C ARG A 13 -1.36 -12.72 -23.09
N ASN A 14 -2.01 -11.92 -23.92
CA ASN A 14 -3.13 -11.08 -23.48
C ASN A 14 -4.41 -11.91 -23.35
N SER A 15 -5.25 -11.60 -22.36
CA SER A 15 -6.60 -12.15 -22.25
C SER A 15 -7.54 -11.49 -23.28
N ALA A 16 -8.61 -12.19 -23.65
CA ALA A 16 -9.69 -11.63 -24.48
C ALA A 16 -10.84 -11.07 -23.62
N THR A 17 -10.79 -11.25 -22.30
CA THR A 17 -11.83 -10.91 -21.34
C THR A 17 -11.22 -10.31 -20.06
N ALA A 18 -12.08 -9.68 -19.27
CA ALA A 18 -11.80 -9.19 -17.93
C ALA A 18 -12.86 -9.71 -16.96
N SER A 19 -12.55 -9.70 -15.66
CA SER A 19 -13.45 -10.16 -14.60
C SER A 19 -13.44 -9.15 -13.46
N GLU A 20 -14.53 -8.37 -13.34
CA GLU A 20 -14.72 -7.41 -12.25
C GLU A 20 -14.89 -8.13 -10.92
N THR A 21 -15.64 -9.24 -10.90
CA THR A 21 -15.80 -10.09 -9.72
C THR A 21 -14.46 -10.58 -9.21
N ASP A 22 -13.59 -11.11 -10.08
CA ASP A 22 -12.26 -11.56 -9.63
C ASP A 22 -11.42 -10.41 -9.09
N ALA A 23 -11.53 -9.20 -9.66
CA ALA A 23 -10.82 -8.04 -9.13
C ALA A 23 -11.31 -7.67 -7.72
N ASN A 24 -12.62 -7.63 -7.52
CA ASN A 24 -13.22 -7.30 -6.23
C ASN A 24 -12.95 -8.37 -5.16
N ASP A 25 -12.87 -9.65 -5.54
CA ASP A 25 -12.70 -10.77 -4.60
C ASP A 25 -11.23 -11.08 -4.27
N ASN A 26 -10.29 -10.63 -5.10
CA ASN A 26 -8.88 -11.04 -5.00
C ASN A 26 -7.89 -9.89 -4.80
N LEU A 27 -8.31 -8.62 -4.88
CA LEU A 27 -7.43 -7.50 -4.57
C LEU A 27 -7.57 -7.11 -3.09
N PRO A 28 -6.45 -6.97 -2.35
CA PRO A 28 -6.50 -6.50 -0.97
C PRO A 28 -7.04 -5.07 -0.88
N SER A 29 -7.89 -4.84 0.11
CA SER A 29 -8.35 -3.52 0.51
C SER A 29 -7.33 -2.84 1.44
N PHE A 30 -7.34 -1.51 1.46
CA PHE A 30 -6.56 -0.72 2.42
C PHE A 30 -7.05 -0.84 3.87
N THR A 31 -8.20 -1.49 4.08
CA THR A 31 -8.79 -1.76 5.40
C THR A 31 -8.65 -3.21 5.85
N ASP A 32 -8.07 -4.09 5.03
CA ASP A 32 -7.94 -5.50 5.38
C ASP A 32 -6.96 -5.67 6.54
N ASP A 33 -7.33 -6.54 7.50
CA ASP A 33 -6.42 -6.91 8.58
C ASP A 33 -5.32 -7.87 8.09
N LEU A 34 -4.32 -8.11 8.94
CA LEU A 34 -3.19 -8.97 8.59
C LEU A 34 -3.63 -10.40 8.22
N LYS A 35 -4.69 -10.93 8.85
CA LYS A 35 -5.15 -12.29 8.59
C LYS A 35 -5.77 -12.39 7.19
N GLU A 36 -6.56 -11.41 6.78
CA GLU A 36 -7.13 -11.38 5.43
C GLU A 36 -6.04 -11.14 4.38
N LEU A 37 -5.07 -10.25 4.64
CA LEU A 37 -3.92 -10.06 3.75
C LEU A 37 -3.13 -11.35 3.54
N ILE A 38 -2.83 -12.10 4.61
CA ILE A 38 -2.16 -13.41 4.51
C ILE A 38 -3.02 -14.39 3.71
N SER A 39 -4.33 -14.44 3.97
CA SER A 39 -5.28 -15.30 3.25
C SER A 39 -5.28 -15.00 1.75
N LEU A 40 -5.43 -13.73 1.35
CA LEU A 40 -5.42 -13.26 -0.04
C LEU A 40 -4.14 -13.64 -0.77
N PHE A 41 -2.98 -13.42 -0.15
CA PHE A 41 -1.68 -13.76 -0.73
C PHE A 41 -1.51 -15.28 -0.85
N SER A 42 -1.93 -16.03 0.17
CA SER A 42 -1.91 -17.49 0.14
C SER A 42 -2.77 -18.07 -0.99
N ARG A 43 -3.94 -17.47 -1.27
CA ARG A 43 -4.79 -17.84 -2.44
C ARG A 43 -4.06 -17.67 -3.79
N LYS A 44 -3.00 -16.87 -3.85
CA LYS A 44 -2.14 -16.68 -5.03
C LYS A 44 -0.83 -17.50 -4.98
N GLY A 45 -0.67 -18.36 -3.98
CA GLY A 45 0.52 -19.17 -3.79
C GLY A 45 1.73 -18.38 -3.28
N LEU A 46 1.48 -17.27 -2.59
CA LEU A 46 2.50 -16.42 -1.98
C LEU A 46 2.55 -16.65 -0.47
N GLU A 47 3.76 -16.70 0.09
CA GLU A 47 3.99 -16.87 1.52
C GLU A 47 3.90 -15.53 2.28
N THR A 48 3.98 -15.57 3.61
CA THR A 48 3.88 -14.35 4.44
C THR A 48 5.08 -13.42 4.19
N GLU A 49 6.24 -14.00 3.91
CA GLU A 49 7.47 -13.34 3.50
C GLU A 49 7.28 -12.56 2.19
N ASP A 50 6.54 -13.12 1.23
CA ASP A 50 6.20 -12.45 -0.03
C ASP A 50 5.28 -11.25 0.21
N LEU A 51 4.30 -11.38 1.12
CA LEU A 51 3.44 -10.27 1.54
C LEU A 51 4.29 -9.11 2.08
N VAL A 52 5.23 -9.38 2.99
CA VAL A 52 6.10 -8.35 3.57
C VAL A 52 7.01 -7.75 2.49
N ALA A 53 7.61 -8.57 1.63
CA ALA A 53 8.50 -8.10 0.56
C ALA A 53 7.75 -7.21 -0.46
N LEU A 54 6.56 -7.63 -0.89
CA LEU A 54 5.73 -6.91 -1.87
C LEU A 54 5.10 -5.65 -1.29
N SER A 55 4.76 -5.64 0.01
CA SER A 55 4.32 -4.43 0.72
C SER A 55 5.40 -3.34 0.72
N GLY A 56 6.67 -3.72 0.56
CA GLY A 56 7.78 -2.80 0.34
C GLY A 56 7.63 -1.92 -0.91
N ALA A 57 6.79 -2.30 -1.88
CA ALA A 57 6.48 -1.46 -3.05
C ALA A 57 5.87 -0.10 -2.67
N HIS A 58 5.28 0.04 -1.47
CA HIS A 58 4.82 1.32 -0.92
C HIS A 58 5.96 2.33 -0.63
N THR A 59 7.22 1.97 -0.88
CA THR A 59 8.37 2.91 -0.86
C THR A 59 8.33 4.00 -1.91
N ILE A 60 7.48 3.87 -2.92
CA ILE A 60 7.27 4.88 -3.94
C ILE A 60 5.79 5.14 -4.14
N GLY A 61 5.48 6.32 -4.69
CA GLY A 61 4.12 6.68 -5.07
C GLY A 61 3.30 7.31 -3.95
N GLN A 62 1.99 7.41 -4.19
CA GLN A 62 1.07 8.19 -3.36
C GLN A 62 -0.24 7.45 -3.13
N ALA A 63 -0.88 7.74 -2.00
CA ALA A 63 -2.22 7.30 -1.66
C ALA A 63 -3.18 8.50 -1.62
N GLN A 64 -4.45 8.25 -1.91
CA GLN A 64 -5.51 9.24 -1.78
C GLN A 64 -6.03 9.27 -0.33
N CYS A 65 -6.41 10.45 0.14
CA CYS A 65 -6.84 10.70 1.51
C CYS A 65 -7.88 9.69 2.03
N PHE A 66 -8.86 9.29 1.21
CA PHE A 66 -9.88 8.34 1.67
C PHE A 66 -9.33 6.97 2.09
N THR A 67 -8.16 6.55 1.58
CA THR A 67 -7.60 5.24 1.89
C THR A 67 -6.86 5.18 3.23
N PHE A 68 -6.62 6.32 3.88
CA PHE A 68 -5.91 6.38 5.17
C PHE A 68 -6.56 7.34 6.18
N ARG A 69 -7.66 8.00 5.81
CA ARG A 69 -8.35 8.98 6.66
C ARG A 69 -8.75 8.38 8.00
N ASP A 70 -9.36 7.20 7.98
CA ASP A 70 -9.84 6.55 9.20
C ASP A 70 -8.68 6.33 10.19
N ARG A 71 -7.58 5.73 9.69
CA ARG A 71 -6.37 5.49 10.46
C ARG A 71 -5.78 6.74 11.12
N ILE A 72 -5.66 7.85 10.38
CA ILE A 72 -5.03 9.07 10.93
C ILE A 72 -5.92 9.83 11.92
N HIS A 73 -7.22 9.52 12.02
CA HIS A 73 -8.16 10.21 12.91
C HIS A 73 -8.66 9.32 14.06
N ASN A 74 -8.72 8.00 13.87
CA ASN A 74 -9.44 7.09 14.78
C ASN A 74 -8.57 5.94 15.34
N GLU A 75 -7.37 5.70 14.83
CA GLU A 75 -6.47 4.65 15.34
C GLU A 75 -5.34 5.23 16.22
N ASP A 76 -4.88 4.42 17.17
CA ASP A 76 -3.82 4.76 18.14
C ASP A 76 -2.45 4.11 17.80
N ASN A 77 -2.42 3.22 16.80
CA ASN A 77 -1.23 2.51 16.32
C ASN A 77 -0.37 3.33 15.34
N ILE A 78 -0.40 4.66 15.45
CA ILE A 78 0.26 5.60 14.53
C ILE A 78 0.98 6.69 15.31
N ASP A 79 2.19 7.06 14.87
CA ASP A 79 2.87 8.21 15.44
C ASP A 79 2.00 9.47 15.33
N SER A 80 1.69 10.08 16.48
CA SER A 80 0.79 11.22 16.58
C SER A 80 1.28 12.45 15.78
N SER A 81 2.60 12.62 15.64
CA SER A 81 3.19 13.72 14.88
C SER A 81 3.02 13.51 13.36
N PHE A 82 3.17 12.26 12.92
CA PHE A 82 2.91 11.84 11.55
C PHE A 82 1.42 11.96 11.20
N ALA A 83 0.54 11.45 12.07
CA ALA A 83 -0.91 11.60 11.92
C ALA A 83 -1.30 13.08 11.78
N SER A 84 -0.86 13.93 12.72
CA SER A 84 -1.11 15.38 12.69
C SER A 84 -0.61 16.05 11.40
N THR A 85 0.52 15.59 10.86
CA THR A 85 1.04 16.08 9.57
C THR A 85 0.09 15.72 8.42
N ARG A 86 -0.44 14.49 8.40
CA ARG A 86 -1.36 14.01 7.35
C ARG A 86 -2.73 14.66 7.43
N GLN A 87 -3.24 14.91 8.63
CA GLN A 87 -4.55 15.52 8.86
C GLN A 87 -4.67 16.91 8.22
N ARG A 88 -3.56 17.67 8.12
CA ARG A 88 -3.54 19.00 7.47
C ARG A 88 -4.03 18.99 6.03
N SER A 89 -3.72 17.93 5.28
CA SER A 89 -4.14 17.74 3.89
C SER A 89 -5.25 16.69 3.74
N CYS A 90 -5.67 16.05 4.83
CA CYS A 90 -6.68 15.01 4.86
C CYS A 90 -7.62 15.20 6.07
N PRO A 91 -8.48 16.24 6.05
CA PRO A 91 -9.44 16.50 7.12
C PRO A 91 -10.47 15.36 7.27
N THR A 92 -11.15 15.31 8.42
CA THR A 92 -12.20 14.32 8.73
C THR A 92 -13.34 14.33 7.71
N SER A 93 -13.64 15.51 7.15
CA SER A 93 -14.55 15.68 6.02
C SER A 93 -13.90 16.59 4.97
N GLY A 94 -14.13 16.30 3.69
CA GLY A 94 -13.56 17.07 2.59
C GLY A 94 -13.09 16.18 1.44
N SER A 95 -12.10 16.67 0.68
CA SER A 95 -11.62 15.99 -0.53
C SER A 95 -11.10 14.58 -0.22
N ASN A 96 -11.62 13.60 -0.96
CA ASN A 96 -11.12 12.23 -0.95
C ASN A 96 -9.84 12.05 -1.77
N THR A 97 -9.59 12.93 -2.73
CA THR A 97 -8.57 12.75 -3.77
C THR A 97 -7.22 13.38 -3.42
N ASN A 98 -7.13 14.08 -2.29
CA ASN A 98 -5.88 14.68 -1.84
C ASN A 98 -4.79 13.60 -1.69
N LEU A 99 -3.64 13.82 -2.33
CA LEU A 99 -2.57 12.84 -2.39
C LEU A 99 -1.57 13.04 -1.25
N ALA A 100 -1.10 11.92 -0.71
CA ALA A 100 -0.03 11.85 0.26
C ALA A 100 0.98 10.80 -0.19
N PRO A 101 2.30 11.07 -0.13
CA PRO A 101 3.29 10.02 -0.39
C PRO A 101 3.15 8.86 0.59
N LEU A 102 3.27 7.63 0.09
CA LEU A 102 3.26 6.42 0.93
C LEU A 102 4.52 6.36 1.81
N ASP A 103 5.68 6.74 1.24
CA ASP A 103 6.94 6.95 1.97
C ASP A 103 7.20 8.45 2.21
N LYS A 104 7.24 8.88 3.47
CA LYS A 104 7.49 10.29 3.82
C LYS A 104 8.96 10.70 3.62
N VAL A 105 9.89 9.76 3.68
CA VAL A 105 11.33 10.01 3.68
C VAL A 105 11.83 10.13 2.25
N THR A 106 11.52 9.15 1.40
CA THR A 106 12.03 9.06 0.03
C THR A 106 10.95 8.69 -1.00
N PRO A 107 9.90 9.53 -1.18
CA PRO A 107 8.69 9.19 -1.95
C PRO A 107 8.91 8.79 -3.41
N ASN A 108 10.08 9.14 -3.97
CA ASN A 108 10.45 8.90 -5.36
C ASN A 108 11.72 8.03 -5.50
N SER A 109 12.14 7.34 -4.44
CA SER A 109 13.26 6.39 -4.46
C SER A 109 12.77 5.03 -4.00
N PHE A 110 13.13 4.00 -4.74
CA PHE A 110 12.89 2.62 -4.35
C PHE A 110 14.05 2.18 -3.47
N ASP A 111 13.85 2.25 -2.17
CA ASP A 111 14.82 1.88 -1.16
C ASP A 111 14.15 1.17 0.01
N LYS A 112 14.80 1.11 1.18
CA LYS A 112 14.28 0.40 2.36
C LYS A 112 13.65 1.36 3.37
N ALA A 113 13.52 2.66 3.08
CA ALA A 113 13.06 3.68 4.02
C ALA A 113 11.61 3.47 4.45
N THR A 114 10.78 2.83 3.63
CA THR A 114 9.42 2.46 4.02
C THR A 114 9.39 1.60 5.27
N SER A 115 10.33 0.68 5.47
CA SER A 115 10.40 -0.07 6.74
C SER A 115 10.53 0.86 7.95
N ARG A 116 11.24 1.99 7.85
CA ARG A 116 11.33 3.01 8.91
C ARG A 116 10.02 3.78 9.13
N THR A 117 9.12 3.81 8.15
CA THR A 117 7.79 4.41 8.29
C THR A 117 6.80 3.44 8.93
N TRP A 118 6.97 2.13 8.75
CA TRP A 118 6.14 1.09 9.39
C TRP A 118 6.58 0.75 10.83
N PHE A 119 7.87 0.94 11.15
CA PHE A 119 8.44 0.62 12.47
C PHE A 119 8.56 1.83 13.42
N ASN A 120 8.05 3.00 13.05
CA ASN A 120 7.90 4.18 13.92
C ASN A 120 6.42 4.55 14.01
#